data_AF-V7HTE3-F1
#
_entry.id   AF-V7HTE3-F1
#
_cell.length_a   1.000
_cell.length_b   1.000
_cell.length_c   1.000
_cell.angle_alpha   90.00
_cell.angle_beta   90.00
_cell.angle_gamma   90.00
#
_symmetry.space_group_name_H-M   'P 1'
#
loop_
_entity.id
_entity.type
_entity.pdbx_description
1 polymer ?
#
loop_
_entity_poly.entity_id
_entity_poly.type
_entity_poly.pdbx_seq_one_letter_code
_entity_poly.pdbx_strand_id
1 'polypeptide(L)'
;MSKHRFTPMERWAVFSVHGSQCYLCRTPIDLQTMEVDHIIPEHLLDDPVRLAGVLEEFGLPADFQVNSYANWMPACRSCNSSKHATVFEAALIVKVQLQRGQGKAAECQMMAERAISNAALSKAINLVARAAEASETDVRLFAPLIEALAHRMRNPKNWATFTEESEEPIVGRYMEKSMGYQRQQIQKVFTFRLTPYFAPRMIKTFQF
;
A
#
# COMPACT_ATOMS: atom_id res chain seq x y z
N MET A 1 -19.75 -14.60 -4.69
CA MET A 1 -18.34 -14.17 -4.81
C MET A 1 -18.23 -13.14 -5.92
N SER A 2 -17.36 -12.14 -5.76
CA SER A 2 -17.01 -11.19 -6.83
C SER A 2 -16.44 -11.96 -8.04
N LYS A 3 -16.94 -11.69 -9.24
CA LYS A 3 -16.36 -12.15 -10.51
C LYS A 3 -15.14 -11.30 -10.87
N HIS A 4 -15.17 -10.00 -10.57
CA HIS A 4 -14.02 -9.10 -10.74
C HIS A 4 -12.89 -9.54 -9.80
N ARG A 5 -11.71 -9.78 -10.38
CA ARG A 5 -10.51 -10.11 -9.63
C ARG A 5 -9.68 -8.85 -9.45
N PHE A 6 -9.82 -8.23 -8.28
CA PHE A 6 -9.06 -7.03 -7.94
C PHE A 6 -7.55 -7.27 -8.02
N THR A 7 -6.88 -6.46 -8.81
CA THR A 7 -5.42 -6.40 -8.85
C THR A 7 -4.87 -5.78 -7.56
N PRO A 8 -3.62 -6.07 -7.18
CA PRO A 8 -2.99 -5.40 -6.05
C PRO A 8 -2.97 -3.87 -6.18
N MET A 9 -2.91 -3.34 -7.40
CA MET A 9 -2.88 -1.90 -7.68
C MET A 9 -4.26 -1.26 -7.50
N GLU A 10 -5.33 -1.94 -7.92
CA GLU A 10 -6.70 -1.52 -7.64
C GLU A 10 -6.96 -1.50 -6.13
N ARG A 11 -6.56 -2.56 -5.41
CA ARG A 11 -6.67 -2.61 -3.95
C ARG A 11 -5.91 -1.45 -3.30
N TRP A 12 -4.66 -1.25 -3.71
CA TRP A 12 -3.83 -0.15 -3.20
C TRP A 12 -4.44 1.23 -3.45
N ALA A 13 -4.95 1.46 -4.66
CA ALA A 13 -5.59 2.71 -5.03
C ALA A 13 -6.82 3.00 -4.17
N VAL A 14 -7.74 2.03 -4.06
CA VAL A 14 -8.94 2.17 -3.22
C VAL A 14 -8.55 2.45 -1.77
N PHE A 15 -7.62 1.69 -1.21
CA PHE A 15 -7.16 1.89 0.17
C PHE A 15 -6.55 3.27 0.41
N SER A 16 -5.64 3.69 -0.46
CA SER A 16 -4.86 4.92 -0.26
C SER A 16 -5.69 6.17 -0.48
N VAL A 17 -6.55 6.17 -1.50
CA VAL A 17 -7.37 7.33 -1.85
C VAL A 17 -8.55 7.47 -0.89
N HIS A 18 -9.19 6.37 -0.48
CA HIS A 18 -10.32 6.44 0.47
C HIS A 18 -9.86 6.53 1.93
N GLY A 19 -8.64 6.09 2.24
CA GLY A 19 -8.05 6.02 3.57
C GLY A 19 -8.21 4.63 4.22
N SER A 20 -7.49 4.43 5.32
CA SER A 20 -7.40 3.17 6.05
C SER A 20 -8.59 2.89 6.99
N GLN A 21 -9.82 3.15 6.55
CA GLN A 21 -11.04 2.95 7.34
C GLN A 21 -12.12 2.23 6.52
N CYS A 22 -12.80 1.26 7.15
CA CYS A 22 -13.98 0.64 6.55
C CYS A 22 -15.06 1.69 6.30
N TYR A 23 -15.65 1.67 5.10
CA TYR A 23 -16.67 2.64 4.75
C TYR A 23 -18.00 2.44 5.48
N LEU A 24 -18.29 1.22 5.95
CA LEU A 24 -19.51 0.86 6.68
C LEU A 24 -19.39 1.13 8.19
N CYS A 25 -18.44 0.48 8.88
CA CYS A 25 -18.30 0.59 10.34
C CYS A 25 -17.27 1.61 10.81
N ARG A 26 -16.52 2.23 9.90
CA ARG A 26 -15.46 3.23 10.18
C ARG A 26 -14.27 2.70 11.00
N THR A 27 -14.25 1.42 11.36
CA THR A 27 -13.11 0.78 12.00
C THR A 27 -11.86 0.91 11.13
N PRO A 28 -10.69 1.21 11.71
CA PRO A 28 -9.43 1.16 10.99
C PRO A 28 -9.20 -0.20 10.35
N ILE A 29 -8.69 -0.20 9.12
CA ILE A 29 -8.35 -1.41 8.37
C ILE A 29 -6.93 -1.28 7.82
N ASP A 30 -6.27 -2.40 7.62
CA ASP A 30 -4.95 -2.46 7.00
C ASP A 30 -5.07 -2.94 5.54
N LEU A 31 -4.08 -2.63 4.71
CA LEU A 31 -4.07 -3.02 3.29
C LEU A 31 -4.16 -4.54 3.10
N GLN A 32 -3.53 -5.33 3.96
CA GLN A 32 -3.49 -6.79 3.90
C GLN A 32 -4.85 -7.40 4.22
N THR A 33 -5.55 -6.87 5.22
CA THR A 33 -6.83 -7.40 5.71
C THR A 33 -8.06 -6.73 5.09
N MET A 34 -7.92 -5.57 4.44
CA MET A 34 -9.05 -4.90 3.80
C MET A 34 -9.51 -5.64 2.55
N GLU A 35 -10.81 -5.58 2.31
CA GLU A 35 -11.47 -6.07 1.11
C GLU A 35 -12.02 -4.88 0.34
N VAL A 36 -11.94 -4.95 -1.00
CA VAL A 36 -12.62 -3.97 -1.85
C VAL A 36 -14.04 -4.45 -2.03
N ASP A 37 -15.00 -3.63 -1.62
CA ASP A 37 -16.43 -3.91 -1.73
C ASP A 37 -17.06 -3.09 -2.87
N HIS A 38 -18.04 -3.68 -3.52
CA HIS A 38 -18.90 -3.03 -4.50
C HIS A 38 -20.13 -2.49 -3.80
N ILE A 39 -20.34 -1.16 -3.77
CA ILE A 39 -21.54 -0.60 -3.13
C ILE A 39 -22.80 -1.16 -3.80
N ILE A 40 -22.84 -1.12 -5.14
CA ILE A 40 -23.81 -1.81 -5.99
C ILE A 40 -23.22 -3.18 -6.35
N PRO A 41 -23.80 -4.30 -5.87
CA PRO A 41 -23.20 -5.63 -6.03
C PRO A 41 -22.99 -6.06 -7.49
N GLU A 42 -21.84 -6.68 -7.77
CA GLU A 42 -21.47 -7.14 -9.11
C GLU A 42 -22.42 -8.20 -9.70
N HIS A 43 -23.09 -9.01 -8.88
CA HIS A 43 -24.02 -10.04 -9.37
C HIS A 43 -25.20 -9.46 -10.17
N LEU A 44 -25.49 -8.15 -10.03
CA LEU A 44 -26.50 -7.48 -10.84
C LEU A 44 -26.13 -7.40 -12.33
N LEU A 45 -24.86 -7.59 -12.70
CA LEU A 45 -24.44 -7.73 -14.10
C LEU A 45 -25.09 -8.95 -14.78
N ASP A 46 -25.55 -9.95 -14.01
CA ASP A 46 -26.25 -11.13 -14.54
C ASP A 46 -27.76 -10.86 -14.76
N ASP A 47 -28.28 -9.73 -14.30
CA ASP A 47 -29.68 -9.32 -14.42
C ASP A 47 -29.77 -7.85 -14.86
N PRO A 48 -29.62 -7.56 -16.17
CA PRO A 48 -29.57 -6.19 -16.68
C PRO A 48 -30.85 -5.39 -16.40
N VAL A 49 -32.01 -6.06 -16.33
CA VAL A 49 -33.29 -5.39 -16.05
C VAL A 49 -33.30 -4.90 -14.61
N ARG A 50 -32.90 -5.76 -13.66
CA ARG A 50 -32.79 -5.37 -12.26
C ARG A 50 -31.69 -4.33 -12.05
N LEU A 51 -30.56 -4.46 -12.73
CA LEU A 51 -29.49 -3.45 -12.67
C LEU A 51 -30.01 -2.08 -13.12
N ALA A 52 -30.74 -2.00 -14.23
CA ALA A 52 -31.30 -0.74 -14.71
C ALA A 52 -32.21 -0.06 -13.68
N GLY A 53 -33.10 -0.83 -13.03
CA GLY A 53 -33.95 -0.32 -11.95
C GLY A 53 -33.14 0.20 -10.75
N VAL A 54 -32.10 -0.53 -10.33
CA VAL A 54 -31.20 -0.08 -9.26
C VAL A 54 -30.47 1.21 -9.65
N LEU A 55 -29.94 1.31 -10.87
CA LEU A 55 -29.27 2.53 -11.32
C LEU A 55 -30.24 3.73 -11.32
N GLU A 56 -31.49 3.54 -11.76
CA GLU A 56 -32.54 4.56 -11.73
C GLU A 56 -32.86 5.00 -10.29
N GLU A 57 -33.08 4.07 -9.36
CA GLU A 57 -33.35 4.37 -7.94
C GLU A 57 -32.22 5.19 -7.29
N PHE A 58 -30.98 4.88 -7.63
CA PHE A 58 -29.82 5.62 -7.15
C PHE A 58 -29.59 6.95 -7.88
N GLY A 59 -30.29 7.20 -9.00
CA GLY A 59 -30.11 8.37 -9.86
C GLY A 59 -28.78 8.36 -10.61
N LEU A 60 -28.30 7.17 -10.97
CA LEU A 60 -27.06 6.93 -11.70
C LEU A 60 -27.32 6.86 -13.21
N PRO A 61 -26.33 7.18 -14.05
CA PRO A 61 -26.49 7.08 -15.49
C PRO A 61 -26.60 5.61 -15.93
N ALA A 62 -27.30 5.35 -17.03
CA ALA A 62 -27.55 4.00 -17.54
C ALA A 62 -26.27 3.25 -17.97
N ASP A 63 -25.19 3.99 -18.28
CA ASP A 63 -23.88 3.45 -18.64
C ASP A 63 -22.92 3.30 -17.43
N PHE A 64 -23.43 3.44 -16.20
CA PHE A 64 -22.65 3.28 -14.98
C PHE A 64 -21.96 1.91 -14.93
N GLN A 65 -20.64 1.94 -14.82
CA GLN A 65 -19.81 0.73 -14.77
C GLN A 65 -19.76 0.18 -13.35
N VAL A 66 -20.41 -0.98 -13.11
CA VAL A 66 -20.43 -1.64 -11.80
C VAL A 66 -19.02 -2.00 -11.32
N ASN A 67 -18.16 -2.46 -12.24
CA ASN A 67 -16.76 -2.78 -11.97
C ASN A 67 -15.87 -1.55 -12.23
N SER A 68 -16.07 -0.50 -11.43
CA SER A 68 -15.26 0.72 -11.52
C SER A 68 -14.99 1.33 -10.15
N TYR A 69 -13.95 2.17 -10.06
CA TYR A 69 -13.63 2.91 -8.84
C TYR A 69 -14.77 3.79 -8.31
N ALA A 70 -15.72 4.16 -9.16
CA ALA A 70 -16.92 4.90 -8.74
C ALA A 70 -17.84 4.08 -7.82
N ASN A 71 -17.71 2.75 -7.84
CA ASN A 71 -18.51 1.80 -7.07
C ASN A 71 -17.70 1.05 -6.00
N TRP A 72 -16.39 1.28 -5.91
CA TRP A 72 -15.49 0.52 -5.05
C TRP A 72 -15.12 1.25 -3.78
N MET A 73 -15.25 0.58 -2.64
CA MET A 73 -14.93 1.15 -1.32
C MET A 73 -14.10 0.17 -0.47
N PRO A 74 -13.22 0.68 0.41
CA PRO A 74 -12.51 -0.18 1.34
C PRO A 74 -13.46 -0.65 2.47
N ALA A 75 -13.51 -1.96 2.71
CA ALA A 75 -14.32 -2.58 3.74
C ALA A 75 -13.50 -3.53 4.61
N CYS A 76 -13.90 -3.70 5.87
CA CYS A 76 -13.41 -4.80 6.69
C CYS A 76 -14.14 -6.09 6.28
N ARG A 77 -13.49 -7.25 6.49
CA ARG A 77 -14.06 -8.55 6.16
C ARG A 77 -15.42 -8.81 6.81
N SER A 78 -15.59 -8.43 8.08
CA SER A 78 -16.86 -8.67 8.79
C SER A 78 -18.01 -7.91 8.13
N CYS A 79 -17.84 -6.62 7.81
CA CYS A 79 -18.87 -5.84 7.13
C CYS A 79 -19.11 -6.32 5.69
N ASN A 80 -18.05 -6.59 4.92
CA ASN A 80 -18.18 -7.06 3.55
C ASN A 80 -18.90 -8.43 3.48
N SER A 81 -18.53 -9.36 4.37
CA SER A 81 -19.18 -10.67 4.48
C SER A 81 -20.63 -10.55 4.93
N SER A 82 -20.94 -9.69 5.89
CA SER A 82 -22.32 -9.47 6.36
C SER A 82 -23.20 -8.83 5.29
N LYS A 83 -22.66 -7.91 4.48
CA LYS A 83 -23.36 -7.32 3.34
C LYS A 83 -23.64 -8.36 2.26
N HIS A 84 -22.67 -9.21 1.93
CA HIS A 84 -22.80 -10.24 0.90
C HIS A 84 -23.31 -9.64 -0.43
N ALA A 85 -24.39 -10.20 -0.98
CA ALA A 85 -25.05 -9.79 -2.21
C ALA A 85 -26.20 -8.79 -1.96
N THR A 86 -26.31 -8.22 -0.76
CA THR A 86 -27.39 -7.28 -0.45
C THR A 86 -27.28 -6.04 -1.32
N VAL A 87 -28.33 -5.76 -2.07
CA VAL A 87 -28.55 -4.48 -2.74
C VAL A 87 -29.15 -3.55 -1.70
N PHE A 88 -28.42 -2.53 -1.31
CA PHE A 88 -28.96 -1.55 -0.38
C PHE A 88 -30.08 -0.75 -1.05
N GLU A 89 -31.07 -0.34 -0.26
CA GLU A 89 -32.00 0.71 -0.67
C GLU A 89 -31.23 2.00 -0.98
N ALA A 90 -31.80 2.85 -1.84
CA ALA A 90 -31.25 4.16 -2.21
C ALA A 90 -31.33 5.20 -1.06
N ALA A 91 -31.00 4.78 0.15
CA ALA A 91 -30.92 5.63 1.34
C ALA A 91 -29.79 6.66 1.22
N LEU A 92 -29.99 7.82 1.84
CA LEU A 92 -29.05 8.95 1.79
C LEU A 92 -27.61 8.56 2.13
N ILE A 93 -27.42 7.72 3.15
CA ILE A 93 -26.09 7.27 3.56
C ILE A 93 -25.38 6.49 2.45
N VAL A 94 -26.10 5.63 1.71
CA VAL A 94 -25.53 4.82 0.63
C VAL A 94 -25.23 5.71 -0.58
N LYS A 95 -26.13 6.65 -0.91
CA LYS A 95 -25.92 7.64 -1.96
C LYS A 95 -24.67 8.50 -1.69
N VAL A 96 -24.44 8.90 -0.44
CA VAL A 96 -23.23 9.63 -0.04
C VAL A 96 -21.96 8.78 -0.26
N GLN A 97 -22.00 7.47 0.00
CA GLN A 97 -20.84 6.60 -0.28
C GLN A 97 -20.59 6.45 -1.79
N LEU A 98 -21.65 6.32 -2.60
CA LEU A 98 -21.54 6.30 -4.07
C LEU A 98 -20.98 7.62 -4.62
N GLN A 99 -21.45 8.76 -4.12
CA GLN A 99 -20.90 10.08 -4.47
C GLN A 99 -19.43 10.20 -4.09
N ARG A 100 -19.03 9.65 -2.93
CA ARG A 100 -17.63 9.60 -2.51
C ARG A 100 -16.78 8.70 -3.42
N GLY A 101 -17.31 7.56 -3.84
CA GLY A 101 -16.71 6.70 -4.86
C GLY A 101 -16.46 7.45 -6.16
N GLN A 102 -17.52 8.04 -6.72
CA GLN A 102 -17.46 8.83 -7.95
C GLN A 102 -16.47 9.99 -7.87
N GLY A 103 -16.50 10.78 -6.79
CA GLY A 103 -15.61 11.92 -6.60
C GLY A 103 -14.13 11.53 -6.48
N LYS A 104 -13.82 10.27 -6.20
CA LYS A 104 -12.46 9.73 -6.03
C LYS A 104 -12.03 8.80 -7.16
N ALA A 105 -12.93 8.46 -8.08
CA ALA A 105 -12.68 7.47 -9.12
C ALA A 105 -11.47 7.80 -10.00
N ALA A 106 -11.35 9.05 -10.44
CA ALA A 106 -10.23 9.51 -11.26
C ALA A 106 -8.89 9.45 -10.50
N GLU A 107 -8.89 9.78 -9.20
CA GLU A 107 -7.69 9.70 -8.37
C GLU A 107 -7.24 8.25 -8.16
N CYS A 108 -8.18 7.34 -7.91
CA CYS A 108 -7.91 5.91 -7.83
C CYS A 108 -7.33 5.36 -9.14
N GLN A 109 -7.93 5.72 -10.28
CA GLN A 109 -7.46 5.32 -11.61
C GLN A 109 -6.01 5.78 -11.84
N MET A 110 -5.74 7.08 -11.65
CA MET A 110 -4.40 7.63 -11.78
C MET A 110 -3.40 6.95 -10.84
N MET A 111 -3.81 6.63 -9.61
CA MET A 111 -2.95 5.96 -8.65
C MET A 111 -2.59 4.53 -9.07
N ALA A 112 -3.57 3.77 -9.56
CA ALA A 112 -3.34 2.40 -10.04
C ALA A 112 -2.49 2.39 -11.31
N GLU A 113 -2.75 3.28 -12.27
CA GLU A 113 -1.94 3.43 -13.49
C GLU A 113 -0.51 3.84 -13.18
N ARG A 114 -0.33 4.81 -12.28
CA ARG A 114 1.00 5.21 -11.77
C ARG A 114 1.73 4.08 -11.06
N ALA A 115 1.01 3.11 -10.53
CA ALA A 115 1.60 1.95 -9.90
C ALA A 115 2.01 0.90 -10.95
N ILE A 116 1.20 0.72 -12.00
CA ILE A 116 1.47 -0.16 -13.16
C ILE A 116 2.63 0.35 -14.03
N SER A 117 2.80 1.67 -14.20
CA SER A 117 3.95 2.24 -14.92
C SER A 117 5.31 1.89 -14.28
N ASN A 118 5.30 1.28 -13.09
CA ASN A 118 6.47 0.68 -12.46
C ASN A 118 6.53 -0.84 -12.73
N ALA A 119 6.54 -1.29 -13.99
CA ALA A 119 6.76 -2.69 -14.34
C ALA A 119 8.03 -3.26 -13.67
N ALA A 120 9.05 -2.43 -13.46
CA ALA A 120 10.26 -2.74 -12.68
C ALA A 120 9.97 -2.97 -11.18
N LEU A 121 9.08 -2.17 -10.57
CA LEU A 121 8.68 -2.33 -9.17
C LEU A 121 7.82 -3.58 -8.98
N SER A 122 6.90 -3.86 -9.91
CA SER A 122 6.09 -5.10 -9.87
C SER A 122 6.97 -6.35 -10.04
N LYS A 123 7.99 -6.32 -10.91
CA LYS A 123 8.99 -7.39 -11.01
C LYS A 123 9.80 -7.53 -9.71
N ALA A 124 10.24 -6.42 -9.11
CA ALA A 124 10.99 -6.44 -7.86
C ALA A 124 10.15 -6.97 -6.68
N ILE A 125 8.88 -6.59 -6.58
CA ILE A 125 7.95 -7.10 -5.55
C ILE A 125 7.69 -8.59 -5.74
N ASN A 126 7.46 -9.05 -6.97
CA ASN A 126 7.26 -10.47 -7.25
C ASN A 126 8.50 -11.32 -6.94
N LEU A 127 9.70 -10.77 -7.17
CA LEU A 127 10.96 -11.43 -6.79
C LEU A 127 11.08 -11.57 -5.27
N VAL A 128 10.73 -10.51 -4.52
CA VAL A 128 10.74 -10.51 -3.05
C VAL A 128 9.71 -11.50 -2.48
N ALA A 129 8.50 -11.54 -3.04
CA ALA A 129 7.45 -12.47 -2.60
C ALA A 129 7.90 -13.93 -2.75
N ARG A 130 8.53 -14.28 -3.88
CA ARG A 130 9.09 -15.62 -4.12
C ARG A 130 10.23 -15.99 -3.18
N ALA A 131 11.12 -15.05 -2.87
CA ALA A 131 12.22 -15.28 -1.93
C ALA A 131 11.73 -15.47 -0.48
N ALA A 132 10.70 -14.72 -0.08
CA ALA A 132 10.05 -14.87 1.22
C ALA A 132 9.34 -16.22 1.37
N GLU A 133 8.66 -16.70 0.32
CA GLU A 133 8.03 -18.03 0.31
C GLU A 133 9.06 -19.18 0.40
N ALA A 134 10.26 -18.98 -0.14
CA ALA A 134 11.35 -19.95 -0.05
C ALA A 134 12.09 -19.96 1.32
N SER A 135 11.68 -19.12 2.28
CA SER A 135 12.39 -18.88 3.56
C SER A 135 13.85 -18.41 3.41
N GLU A 136 14.25 -17.97 2.22
CA GLU A 136 15.55 -17.40 1.94
C GLU A 136 15.40 -15.89 1.77
N THR A 137 15.42 -15.14 2.87
CA THR A 137 15.38 -13.67 2.79
C THR A 137 16.74 -13.08 3.14
N ASP A 138 17.48 -12.74 2.10
CA ASP A 138 18.72 -11.97 2.18
C ASP A 138 18.44 -10.50 1.86
N VAL A 139 18.91 -9.60 2.72
CA VAL A 139 18.77 -8.13 2.56
C VAL A 139 19.31 -7.62 1.21
N ARG A 140 20.25 -8.34 0.61
CA ARG A 140 20.82 -8.04 -0.72
C ARG A 140 19.81 -8.21 -1.85
N LEU A 141 18.81 -9.09 -1.69
CA LEU A 141 17.74 -9.29 -2.68
C LEU A 141 16.82 -8.06 -2.81
N PHE A 142 16.84 -7.17 -1.82
CA PHE A 142 16.07 -5.93 -1.81
C PHE A 142 16.81 -4.77 -2.48
N ALA A 143 18.08 -4.92 -2.86
CA ALA A 143 18.86 -3.83 -3.47
C ALA A 143 18.19 -3.23 -4.72
N PRO A 144 17.65 -4.02 -5.68
CA PRO A 144 16.97 -3.47 -6.84
C PRO A 144 15.69 -2.69 -6.48
N LEU A 145 14.98 -3.13 -5.45
CA LEU A 145 13.78 -2.46 -4.94
C LEU A 145 14.14 -1.13 -4.26
N ILE A 146 15.18 -1.13 -3.42
CA ILE A 146 15.69 0.06 -2.73
C ILE A 146 16.21 1.08 -3.74
N GLU A 147 16.91 0.63 -4.79
CA GLU A 147 17.40 1.51 -5.86
C GLU A 147 16.26 2.12 -6.68
N ALA A 148 15.26 1.33 -7.07
CA ALA A 148 14.07 1.81 -7.78
C ALA A 148 13.29 2.85 -6.95
N LEU A 149 13.12 2.60 -5.65
CA LEU A 149 12.48 3.53 -4.72
C LEU A 149 13.32 4.81 -4.51
N ALA A 150 14.63 4.67 -4.32
CA ALA A 150 15.54 5.80 -4.16
C ALA A 150 15.63 6.67 -5.42
N HIS A 151 15.58 6.06 -6.61
CA HIS A 151 15.52 6.78 -7.88
C HIS A 151 14.20 7.57 -8.00
N ARG A 152 13.06 6.94 -7.68
CA ARG A 152 11.74 7.59 -7.64
C ARG A 152 11.68 8.76 -6.65
N MET A 153 12.27 8.61 -5.47
CA MET A 153 12.31 9.67 -4.45
C MET A 153 13.18 10.87 -4.86
N ARG A 154 14.15 10.69 -5.76
CA ARG A 154 15.07 11.73 -6.20
C ARG A 154 14.58 12.58 -7.37
N ASN A 155 13.61 12.12 -8.19
CA ASN A 155 13.16 12.90 -9.34
C ASN A 155 11.64 12.75 -9.64
N PRO A 156 10.77 13.49 -8.94
CA PRO A 156 9.32 13.35 -9.06
C PRO A 156 8.68 13.99 -10.31
N LYS A 157 9.44 14.67 -11.21
CA LYS A 157 8.87 15.50 -12.30
C LYS A 157 9.14 15.06 -13.75
N ASN A 158 10.05 14.13 -14.03
CA ASN A 158 10.41 13.77 -15.43
C ASN A 158 9.87 12.39 -15.86
N TRP A 159 8.56 12.24 -16.02
CA TRP A 159 7.96 10.96 -16.42
C TRP A 159 7.83 10.76 -17.95
N ALA A 160 8.09 11.78 -18.77
CA ALA A 160 7.84 11.72 -20.22
C ALA A 160 9.02 11.22 -21.07
N THR A 161 10.20 10.97 -20.50
CA THR A 161 11.40 10.63 -21.28
C THR A 161 12.24 9.58 -20.56
N PHE A 162 11.90 8.31 -20.77
CA PHE A 162 12.82 7.21 -20.49
C PHE A 162 13.10 6.51 -21.83
N THR A 163 14.25 6.82 -22.42
CA THR A 163 14.84 6.08 -23.55
C THR A 163 16.12 5.39 -23.06
N GLU A 164 16.40 4.22 -23.62
CA GLU A 164 17.29 3.13 -23.15
C GLU A 164 18.79 3.44 -22.90
N GLU A 165 19.23 4.70 -22.87
CA GLU A 165 20.67 5.01 -22.74
C GLU A 165 21.01 5.68 -21.42
N SER A 166 21.43 4.89 -20.42
CA SER A 166 22.47 5.33 -19.47
C SER A 166 23.06 4.13 -18.74
N GLU A 167 24.09 3.55 -19.34
CA GLU A 167 24.96 2.56 -18.71
C GLU A 167 25.98 3.28 -17.79
N GLU A 168 25.71 3.41 -16.50
CA GLU A 168 26.79 3.43 -15.47
C GLU A 168 26.28 2.88 -14.12
N PRO A 169 26.94 1.89 -13.49
CA PRO A 169 26.50 1.32 -12.22
C PRO A 169 26.88 2.21 -11.02
N ILE A 170 25.87 2.73 -10.31
CA ILE A 170 26.00 3.63 -9.14
C ILE A 170 26.39 2.89 -7.84
N VAL A 171 26.54 1.56 -7.87
CA VAL A 171 26.74 0.71 -6.68
C VAL A 171 27.97 1.12 -5.85
N GLY A 172 29.02 1.65 -6.48
CA GLY A 172 30.27 2.04 -5.79
C GLY A 172 30.13 3.20 -4.79
N ARG A 173 29.32 4.23 -5.09
CA ARG A 173 29.26 5.43 -4.22
C ARG A 173 28.33 5.29 -3.02
N TYR A 174 27.37 4.35 -3.07
CA TYR A 174 26.43 4.13 -1.97
C TYR A 174 27.04 3.28 -0.85
N MET A 175 27.93 2.32 -1.19
CA MET A 175 28.60 1.49 -0.18
C MET A 175 29.64 2.29 0.63
N GLU A 176 30.39 3.21 0.03
CA GLU A 176 31.36 4.02 0.79
C GLU A 176 30.68 4.97 1.81
N LYS A 177 29.55 5.58 1.45
CA LYS A 177 28.81 6.48 2.35
C LYS A 177 28.08 5.75 3.48
N SER A 178 27.52 4.57 3.20
CA SER A 178 26.82 3.77 4.22
C SER A 178 27.79 3.11 5.20
N MET A 179 28.96 2.63 4.74
CA MET A 179 30.01 2.13 5.63
C MET A 179 30.67 3.24 6.48
N GLY A 180 30.80 4.46 5.96
CA GLY A 180 31.27 5.62 6.73
C GLY A 180 30.32 6.01 7.87
N TYR A 181 29.01 5.91 7.63
CA TYR A 181 27.98 6.21 8.64
C TYR A 181 27.90 5.13 9.74
N GLN A 182 28.03 3.84 9.39
CA GLN A 182 28.09 2.76 10.38
C GLN A 182 29.36 2.79 11.24
N ARG A 183 30.53 3.18 10.69
CA ARG A 183 31.76 3.36 11.50
C ARG A 183 31.61 4.48 12.55
N GLN A 184 30.97 5.60 12.19
CA GLN A 184 30.74 6.71 13.14
C GLN A 184 29.73 6.35 14.23
N GLN A 185 28.73 5.51 13.93
CA GLN A 185 27.77 5.05 14.93
C GLN A 185 28.39 4.02 15.90
N ILE A 186 29.24 3.10 15.41
CA ILE A 186 29.92 2.13 16.27
C ILE A 186 30.93 2.81 17.21
N GLN A 187 31.65 3.85 16.75
CA GLN A 187 32.55 4.64 17.62
C GLN A 187 31.81 5.46 18.69
N LYS A 188 30.60 5.96 18.38
CA LYS A 188 29.76 6.69 19.35
C LYS A 188 29.12 5.77 20.40
N VAL A 189 28.82 4.52 20.05
CA VAL A 189 28.30 3.54 21.00
C VAL A 189 29.40 2.99 21.94
N PHE A 190 30.65 2.89 21.46
CA PHE A 190 31.77 2.44 22.30
C PHE A 190 32.36 3.52 23.24
N THR A 191 32.12 4.81 22.99
CA THR A 191 32.58 5.89 23.87
C THR A 191 31.60 6.27 24.98
N PHE A 192 30.37 5.73 24.97
CA PHE A 192 29.32 6.07 25.94
C PHE A 192 29.05 5.00 27.02
N ARG A 193 29.92 3.98 27.16
CA ARG A 193 29.84 2.96 28.22
C ARG A 193 31.15 2.82 29.01
N LEU A 194 31.70 3.90 29.53
CA LEU A 194 32.62 3.87 30.67
C LEU A 194 32.49 5.16 31.49
N THR A 195 31.40 5.30 32.25
CA THR A 195 31.33 6.18 33.41
C THR A 195 31.26 5.32 34.68
N PRO A 196 32.26 5.40 35.58
CA PRO A 196 32.27 4.60 36.80
C PRO A 196 31.49 5.33 37.88
N TYR A 197 30.30 4.84 38.22
CA TYR A 197 29.63 5.19 39.47
C TYR A 197 29.77 4.02 40.44
N PHE A 198 30.91 3.94 41.13
CA PHE A 198 31.01 3.34 42.46
C PHE A 198 32.19 3.98 43.20
N ALA A 199 31.88 4.64 44.32
CA ALA A 199 32.80 5.37 45.18
C ALA A 199 33.77 4.45 45.95
N PRO A 200 34.96 4.94 46.35
CA PRO A 200 35.91 4.17 47.15
C PRO A 200 35.53 4.19 48.64
N ARG A 201 35.35 3.00 49.24
CA ARG A 201 35.46 2.85 50.70
C ARG A 201 36.91 2.53 51.04
N MET A 202 37.46 3.38 51.91
CA MET A 202 38.82 3.36 52.41
C MET A 202 39.00 2.31 53.52
N ILE A 203 40.22 1.74 53.59
CA ILE A 203 40.93 1.16 54.76
C ILE A 203 40.58 -0.29 55.16
N LYS A 204 41.50 -1.24 54.90
CA LYS A 204 42.51 -1.73 55.88
C LYS A 204 43.54 -2.64 55.20
N THR A 205 44.79 -2.21 55.30
CA THR A 205 46.03 -3.00 55.17
C THR A 205 46.06 -4.13 56.19
N PHE A 206 46.41 -5.34 55.74
CA PHE A 206 47.16 -6.34 56.51
C PHE A 206 47.83 -7.29 55.50
N GLN A 207 49.15 -7.18 55.37
CA GLN A 207 50.01 -8.30 55.01
C GLN A 207 50.78 -8.69 56.27
N PHE A 208 51.04 -10.00 56.38
CA PHE A 208 51.67 -10.72 57.49
C PHE A 208 52.98 -10.11 58.00
#